data_AF-A0A382YS36-F1
#
_entry.id   AF-A0A382YS36-F1
#
_cell.length_a   1.000
_cell.length_b   1.000
_cell.length_c   1.000
_cell.angle_alpha   90.00
_cell.angle_beta   90.00
_cell.angle_gamma   90.00
#
_symmetry.space_group_name_H-M   'P 1'
#
loop_
_entity.id
_entity.type
_entity.pdbx_description
1 polymer ?
#
loop_
_entity_poly.entity_id
_entity_poly.type
_entity_poly.pdbx_seq_one_letter_code
_entity_poly.pdbx_strand_id
1 'polypeptide(L)'
;FGNQLSLHLGEVVKRSKTSSKVDDISVPMPHFGCVLDWDSFHDLADKLQSAGIQFIIEPTNRFEGMPGEQATMFFEDPFQNALEFKAYQNPSEVFSK
;
A
#
# COMPACT_ATOMS: atom_id res chain seq x y z
N PHE A 1 0.21 -21.97 -5.33
CA PHE A 1 -0.26 -20.71 -5.95
C PHE A 1 -0.67 -19.76 -4.84
N GLY A 2 -0.21 -18.51 -4.91
CA GLY A 2 -0.47 -17.46 -3.92
C GLY A 2 -1.76 -16.70 -4.20
N ASN A 3 -1.75 -15.38 -4.04
CA ASN A 3 -2.88 -14.50 -4.33
C ASN A 3 -2.83 -14.00 -5.79
N GLN A 4 -4.00 -13.71 -6.40
CA GLN A 4 -4.09 -13.15 -7.74
C GLN A 4 -5.09 -11.99 -7.76
N LEU A 5 -4.69 -10.87 -8.36
CA LEU A 5 -5.55 -9.75 -8.73
C LEU A 5 -5.46 -9.55 -10.25
N SER A 6 -6.59 -9.46 -10.93
CA SER A 6 -6.64 -9.22 -12.39
C SER A 6 -7.37 -7.92 -12.68
N LEU A 7 -6.73 -7.06 -13.47
CA LEU A 7 -7.26 -5.75 -13.85
C LEU A 7 -7.45 -5.71 -15.37
N HIS A 8 -8.58 -5.18 -15.84
CA HIS A 8 -8.90 -5.05 -17.26
C HIS A 8 -9.23 -3.59 -17.58
N LEU A 9 -8.83 -3.14 -18.77
CA LEU A 9 -9.28 -1.87 -19.29
C LEU A 9 -10.76 -2.02 -19.73
N GLY A 10 -11.63 -1.13 -19.26
CA GLY A 10 -13.06 -1.19 -19.54
C GLY A 10 -13.76 0.12 -19.19
N GLU A 11 -15.09 0.10 -19.14
CA GLU A 11 -15.87 1.25 -18.68
C GLU A 11 -15.51 1.56 -17.22
N VAL A 12 -15.08 2.81 -16.98
CA VAL A 12 -14.68 3.24 -15.64
C VAL A 12 -15.92 3.32 -14.76
N VAL A 13 -16.01 2.41 -13.79
CA VAL A 13 -17.03 2.49 -12.74
C VAL A 13 -16.80 3.78 -11.94
N LYS A 14 -17.87 4.52 -11.66
CA LYS A 14 -17.78 5.76 -10.88
C LYS A 14 -17.09 5.50 -9.54
N ARG A 15 -15.96 6.19 -9.32
CA ARG A 15 -15.17 6.08 -8.09
C ARG A 15 -16.04 6.38 -6.87
N SER A 16 -15.94 5.52 -5.84
CA SER A 16 -16.56 5.81 -4.55
C SER A 16 -15.88 7.02 -3.92
N LYS A 17 -16.67 7.91 -3.29
CA LYS A 17 -16.16 9.04 -2.51
C LYS A 17 -15.92 8.68 -1.04
N THR A 18 -16.00 7.39 -0.70
CA THR A 18 -15.76 6.89 0.65
C THR A 18 -14.27 6.75 0.91
N SER A 19 -13.86 7.10 2.12
CA SER A 19 -12.49 6.92 2.61
C SER A 19 -12.50 6.12 3.91
N SER A 20 -11.41 5.39 4.15
CA SER A 20 -11.06 4.86 5.46
C SER A 20 -10.02 5.78 6.12
N LYS A 21 -9.62 5.46 7.35
CA LYS A 21 -8.54 6.14 8.06
C LYS A 21 -7.40 5.18 8.38
N VAL A 22 -6.16 5.61 8.16
CA VAL A 22 -4.92 4.96 8.61
C VAL A 22 -4.12 6.03 9.35
N ASP A 23 -3.92 5.86 10.66
CA ASP A 23 -3.23 6.85 11.52
C ASP A 23 -3.70 8.30 11.29
N ASP A 24 -5.02 8.50 11.33
CA ASP A 24 -5.71 9.77 11.07
C ASP A 24 -5.60 10.34 9.64
N ILE A 25 -4.88 9.67 8.74
CA ILE A 25 -4.83 10.01 7.32
C ILE A 25 -6.01 9.37 6.59
N SER A 26 -6.72 10.16 5.80
CA SER A 26 -7.83 9.71 4.95
C SER A 26 -7.30 8.97 3.71
N VAL A 27 -7.71 7.72 3.54
CA VAL A 27 -7.28 6.86 2.42
C VAL A 27 -8.49 6.51 1.55
N PRO A 28 -8.41 6.64 0.22
CA PRO A 28 -9.53 6.31 -0.67
C PRO A 28 -9.92 4.83 -0.65
N MET A 29 -11.20 4.56 -0.87
CA MET A 29 -11.73 3.20 -1.04
C MET A 29 -12.43 3.02 -2.41
N PRO A 30 -12.31 1.84 -3.04
CA PRO A 30 -11.43 0.75 -2.66
C PRO A 30 -9.96 1.10 -2.94
N HIS A 31 -9.06 0.47 -2.21
CA HIS A 31 -7.64 0.36 -2.57
C HIS A 31 -7.28 -1.12 -2.61
N PHE A 32 -6.21 -1.44 -3.33
CA PHE A 32 -5.66 -2.78 -3.41
C PHE A 32 -4.14 -2.71 -3.45
N GLY A 33 -3.49 -3.85 -3.30
CA GLY A 33 -2.07 -3.80 -2.98
C GLY A 33 -1.38 -5.14 -2.91
N CYS A 34 -0.13 -5.08 -2.48
CA CYS A 34 0.68 -6.25 -2.20
C CYS A 34 1.39 -6.11 -0.86
N VAL A 35 1.49 -7.25 -0.15
CA VAL A 35 2.46 -7.39 0.95
C VAL A 35 3.74 -7.91 0.33
N LEU A 36 4.79 -7.09 0.37
CA LEU A 36 6.12 -7.40 -0.13
C LEU A 36 7.01 -7.89 1.02
N ASP A 37 8.14 -8.53 0.68
CA ASP A 37 9.25 -8.62 1.62
C ASP A 37 9.83 -7.23 1.93
N TRP A 38 10.53 -7.15 3.06
CA TRP A 38 11.01 -5.88 3.63
C TRP A 38 11.92 -5.11 2.66
N ASP A 39 12.89 -5.79 2.05
CA ASP A 39 13.84 -5.16 1.13
C ASP A 39 13.15 -4.72 -0.16
N SER A 40 12.27 -5.55 -0.73
CA SER A 40 11.50 -5.19 -1.93
C SER A 40 10.59 -3.98 -1.70
N PHE A 41 10.06 -3.80 -0.49
CA PHE A 41 9.29 -2.60 -0.15
C PHE A 41 10.16 -1.34 -0.22
N HIS A 42 11.34 -1.37 0.39
CA HIS A 42 12.25 -0.20 0.41
C HIS A 42 12.81 0.09 -0.99
N ASP A 43 13.16 -0.94 -1.75
CA ASP A 43 13.57 -0.80 -3.15
C ASP A 43 12.47 -0.15 -4.02
N LEU A 44 11.20 -0.50 -3.77
CA LEU A 44 10.08 0.10 -4.48
C LEU A 44 9.86 1.55 -4.02
N ALA A 45 9.92 1.81 -2.72
CA ALA A 45 9.80 3.14 -2.14
C ALA A 45 10.83 4.12 -2.76
N ASP A 46 12.11 3.73 -2.80
CA ASP A 46 13.19 4.54 -3.37
C ASP A 46 12.97 4.85 -4.85
N LYS A 47 12.51 3.85 -5.63
CA LYS A 47 12.18 4.03 -7.06
C LYS A 47 11.03 5.02 -7.25
N LEU A 48 9.97 4.90 -6.45
CA LEU A 48 8.79 5.77 -6.54
C LEU A 48 9.11 7.21 -6.11
N GLN A 49 9.89 7.38 -5.03
CA GLN A 49 10.38 8.68 -4.58
C GLN A 49 11.27 9.34 -5.65
N SER A 50 12.21 8.58 -6.21
CA SER A 50 13.11 9.06 -7.29
C SER A 50 12.34 9.45 -8.56
N ALA A 51 11.20 8.81 -8.82
CA ALA A 51 10.30 9.15 -9.91
C ALA A 51 9.37 10.34 -9.60
N GLY A 52 9.42 10.90 -8.40
CA GLY A 52 8.58 12.04 -7.99
C GLY A 52 7.10 11.69 -7.82
N ILE A 53 6.79 10.44 -7.47
CA ILE A 53 5.41 10.02 -7.18
C ILE A 53 4.89 10.77 -5.95
N GLN A 54 3.65 11.25 -6.04
CA GLN A 54 2.95 11.86 -4.91
C GLN A 54 2.29 10.78 -4.07
N PHE A 55 2.66 10.72 -2.80
CA PHE A 55 2.11 9.76 -1.86
C PHE A 55 0.90 10.34 -1.11
N ILE A 56 -0.08 9.49 -0.84
CA ILE A 56 -1.14 9.72 0.15
C ILE A 56 -0.56 9.48 1.55
N ILE A 57 0.22 8.40 1.69
CA ILE A 57 1.04 8.09 2.86
C ILE A 57 2.42 7.77 2.33
N GLU A 58 3.41 8.58 2.69
CA GLU A 58 4.81 8.33 2.35
C GLU A 58 5.30 7.01 2.97
N PRO A 59 6.32 6.36 2.37
CA PRO A 59 6.93 5.16 2.96
C PRO A 59 7.32 5.40 4.42
N THR A 60 6.67 4.70 5.33
CA THR A 60 6.85 4.90 6.77
C THR A 60 6.79 3.58 7.53
N ASN A 61 7.65 3.45 8.54
CA ASN A 61 7.65 2.33 9.46
C ASN A 61 6.67 2.62 10.60
N ARG A 62 5.88 1.61 10.95
CA ARG A 62 4.88 1.64 12.00
C ARG A 62 5.21 0.56 13.00
N PHE A 63 5.00 0.87 14.28
CA PHE A 63 5.28 -0.05 15.39
C PHE A 63 6.74 -0.50 15.47
N GLU A 64 7.69 0.39 15.17
CA GLU A 64 9.14 0.09 15.18
C GLU A 64 9.59 -0.59 16.48
N GLY A 65 10.24 -1.74 16.37
CA GLY A 65 10.72 -2.54 17.50
C GLY A 65 9.62 -3.26 18.30
N MET A 66 8.35 -3.16 17.89
CA MET A 66 7.22 -3.83 18.53
C MET A 66 6.68 -4.98 17.65
N PRO A 67 5.97 -5.97 18.23
CA PRO A 67 5.24 -6.95 17.44
C PRO A 67 4.27 -6.25 16.48
N GLY A 68 4.26 -6.67 15.22
CA GLY A 68 3.52 -6.04 14.14
C GLY A 68 4.26 -4.90 13.46
N GLU A 69 5.58 -4.78 13.67
CA GLU A 69 6.42 -3.82 12.95
C GLU A 69 6.25 -4.00 11.44
N GLN A 70 5.81 -2.93 10.79
CA GLN A 70 5.46 -2.95 9.39
C GLN A 70 5.81 -1.62 8.72
N ALA A 71 6.20 -1.69 7.46
CA ALA A 71 6.29 -0.54 6.58
C ALA A 71 4.99 -0.42 5.76
N THR A 72 4.53 0.80 5.51
CA THR A 72 3.36 1.05 4.65
C THR A 72 3.58 2.27 3.76
N MET A 73 2.99 2.25 2.57
CA MET A 73 2.87 3.42 1.71
C MET A 73 1.58 3.36 0.89
N PHE A 74 1.06 4.53 0.55
CA PHE A 74 -0.10 4.70 -0.30
C PHE A 74 0.14 5.74 -1.38
N PHE A 75 -0.30 5.46 -2.60
CA PHE A 75 -0.26 6.41 -3.72
C PHE A 75 -1.33 6.04 -4.75
N GLU A 76 -1.58 6.92 -5.72
CA GLU A 76 -2.45 6.63 -6.86
C GLU A 76 -1.64 6.33 -8.12
N ASP A 77 -2.11 5.38 -8.92
CA ASP A 77 -1.60 5.20 -10.28
C ASP A 77 -2.17 6.27 -11.23
N PRO A 78 -1.71 6.33 -12.50
CA PRO A 78 -2.24 7.29 -13.48
C PRO A 78 -3.75 7.17 -13.78
N PHE A 79 -4.40 6.08 -13.36
CA PHE A 79 -5.82 5.81 -13.52
C PHE A 79 -6.62 6.04 -12.23
N GLN A 80 -6.00 6.65 -11.21
CA GLN A 80 -6.59 6.96 -9.91
C GLN A 80 -6.97 5.72 -9.09
N ASN A 81 -6.33 4.58 -9.35
CA ASN A 81 -6.41 3.44 -8.46
C ASN A 81 -5.57 3.74 -7.23
N ALA A 82 -6.18 3.72 -6.04
CA ALA A 82 -5.44 3.82 -4.79
C ALA A 82 -4.73 2.49 -4.53
N LEU A 83 -3.40 2.56 -4.41
CA LEU A 83 -2.53 1.41 -4.19
C LEU A 83 -2.00 1.45 -2.76
N GLU A 84 -2.01 0.30 -2.09
CA GLU A 84 -1.36 0.07 -0.81
C GLU A 84 -0.19 -0.90 -0.99
N PHE A 85 0.97 -0.58 -0.45
CA PHE A 85 2.03 -1.56 -0.27
C PHE A 85 2.38 -1.65 1.19
N LYS A 86 2.62 -2.87 1.65
CA LYS A 86 3.03 -3.18 3.02
C LYS A 86 4.22 -4.12 3.02
N ALA A 87 5.02 -4.06 4.06
CA ALA A 87 5.95 -5.11 4.43
C ALA A 87 5.93 -5.28 5.94
N TYR A 88 6.19 -6.49 6.43
CA TYR A 88 6.31 -6.77 7.86
C TYR A 88 7.74 -7.18 8.15
N GLN A 89 8.31 -6.64 9.24
CA GLN A 89 9.67 -6.99 9.66
C GLN A 89 9.77 -8.48 9.98
N ASN A 90 8.67 -9.05 10.50
CA ASN A 90 8.50 -10.47 10.67
C ASN A 90 7.36 -11.00 9.77
N PRO A 91 7.65 -11.74 8.69
CA PRO A 91 6.63 -12.22 7.74
C PRO A 91 5.54 -13.10 8.33
N SER A 92 5.76 -13.75 9.49
CA SER A 92 4.69 -14.52 10.14
C SER A 92 3.55 -13.65 10.69
N GLU A 93 3.78 -12.34 10.84
CA GLU A 93 2.84 -11.41 11.47
C GLU A 93 1.78 -10.85 10.51
N VAL A 94 1.95 -11.06 9.20
CA VAL A 94 1.05 -10.56 8.14
C VAL A 94 -0.44 -10.92 8.37
N PHE A 95 -0.69 -12.12 8.92
CA PHE A 95 -2.04 -12.62 9.22
C PHE A 95 -2.22 -13.07 10.67
N SER A 96 -1.29 -12.66 11.53
CA SER A 96 -1.39 -12.92 12.96
C SER A 96 -2.55 -12.10 13.55
N LYS A 97 -3.29 -12.69 14.49
CA LYS A 97 -4.47 -12.09 15.13
C LYS A 97 -4.10 -11.08 16.19
#